data_AF-A0A1S3B224-F1
#
_entry.id   AF-A0A1S3B224-F1
#
_cell.length_a   1.000
_cell.length_b   1.000
_cell.length_c   1.000
_cell.angle_alpha   90.00
_cell.angle_beta   90.00
_cell.angle_gamma   90.00
#
_symmetry.space_group_name_H-M   'P 1'
#
loop_
_entity.id
_entity.type
_entity.pdbx_description
1 polymer ?
#
loop_
_entity_poly.entity_id
_entity_poly.type
_entity_poly.pdbx_seq_one_letter_code
_entity_poly.pdbx_strand_id
1 'polypeptide(L)'
;MTGDKNLHIVMFPWLAFGHMIPYLELSKLIAQKGHRVSFVSTPKNIDRLPTQLPPHLSPFLSFVKIPLPQLHNLPPDAEATSDLPYDKVQFLKEAFDALKQPLSDFLRTSDADWIVYDFVPYWIGQEVGPNLRIKTAFFSIFILQSLAFVGPMLGDRRMKLEDFTVPPDWIPFPTTVAFRHFEIKKLFDFVAGNTTGVSDIDRFKMSAHYSDLVVVRAFPEYEPEWIQLLEDIHDKTVIPVGQLPTSEHDSKEDNRSWQSIKEWLDKQAKGSVVYVAFGSEAKPSQHELTEIALGLEKSRFPFFWVLRTRLGLSDPDPIELPEGFEERTKGQGVVCTTWAPQLKILGHESVGGFLTHSGWSSVVEAIQSERALVLLSFLADQGIIARVLEEKKMGYCVPRSQLDGSFTRDSVAESLKLVMVEEEGKIYRERIREMKDLFVNKERDEKLMDGFLSYLKKHRNVDDEDH
;
A
#
# COMPACT_ATOMS: atom_id res chain seq x y z
N MET A 1 -0.48 -17.34 38.06
CA MET A 1 0.54 -17.41 36.97
C MET A 1 -0.23 -17.63 35.67
N THR A 2 -0.59 -16.55 34.99
CA THR A 2 -1.26 -16.61 33.68
C THR A 2 -0.25 -17.17 32.69
N GLY A 3 -0.39 -18.46 32.35
CA GLY A 3 0.51 -19.14 31.43
C GLY A 3 0.62 -18.40 30.11
N ASP A 4 1.80 -18.50 29.51
CA ASP A 4 2.25 -17.99 28.22
C ASP A 4 1.45 -18.61 27.05
N LYS A 5 0.11 -18.49 27.08
CA LYS A 5 -0.78 -19.04 26.07
C LYS A 5 -0.69 -18.17 24.83
N ASN A 6 -0.33 -18.80 23.72
CA ASN A 6 -0.26 -18.18 22.41
C ASN A 6 -1.62 -17.59 22.02
N LEU A 7 -1.58 -16.45 21.34
CA LEU A 7 -2.78 -15.75 20.86
C LEU A 7 -3.34 -16.43 19.61
N HIS A 8 -4.65 -16.29 19.40
CA HIS A 8 -5.29 -16.41 18.10
C HIS A 8 -5.71 -15.03 17.58
N ILE A 9 -5.16 -14.65 16.44
CA ILE A 9 -5.39 -13.35 15.80
C ILE A 9 -6.08 -13.55 14.46
N VAL A 10 -7.22 -12.89 14.25
CA VAL A 10 -7.92 -12.86 12.97
C VAL A 10 -7.49 -11.63 12.20
N MET A 11 -7.06 -11.81 10.95
CA MET A 11 -6.65 -10.73 10.04
C MET A 11 -7.73 -10.52 9.00
N PHE A 12 -8.23 -9.30 8.87
CA PHE A 12 -9.30 -8.95 7.94
C PHE A 12 -8.98 -7.67 7.13
N PRO A 13 -8.08 -7.78 6.14
CA PRO A 13 -7.68 -6.66 5.29
C PRO A 13 -8.76 -6.24 4.29
N TRP A 14 -8.62 -5.01 3.77
CA TRP A 14 -9.36 -4.57 2.58
C TRP A 14 -8.95 -5.39 1.33
N LEU A 15 -9.88 -5.57 0.38
CA LEU A 15 -9.72 -6.38 -0.85
C LEU A 15 -8.88 -5.69 -1.94
N ALA A 16 -7.73 -5.17 -1.54
CA ALA A 16 -6.71 -4.59 -2.40
C ALA A 16 -5.37 -5.25 -2.11
N PHE A 17 -4.61 -5.61 -3.15
CA PHE A 17 -3.32 -6.28 -2.94
C PHE A 17 -2.31 -5.43 -2.17
N GLY A 18 -2.38 -4.11 -2.31
CA GLY A 18 -1.59 -3.18 -1.50
C GLY A 18 -1.85 -3.28 0.00
N HIS A 19 -3.03 -3.79 0.41
CA HIS A 19 -3.44 -4.01 1.79
C HIS A 19 -3.22 -5.46 2.23
N MET A 20 -3.68 -6.42 1.42
CA MET A 20 -3.59 -7.85 1.75
C MET A 20 -2.15 -8.33 1.89
N ILE A 21 -1.20 -7.81 1.10
CA ILE A 21 0.21 -8.22 1.17
C ILE A 21 0.85 -7.81 2.50
N PRO A 22 0.81 -6.53 2.95
CA PRO A 22 1.32 -6.16 4.27
C PRO A 22 0.66 -6.91 5.43
N TYR A 23 -0.66 -7.15 5.36
CA TYR A 23 -1.34 -7.98 6.36
C TYR A 23 -0.81 -9.41 6.38
N LEU A 24 -0.49 -9.98 5.21
CA LEU A 24 0.07 -11.31 5.11
C LEU A 24 1.50 -11.36 5.65
N GLU A 25 2.32 -10.34 5.39
CA GLU A 25 3.66 -10.23 5.98
C GLU A 25 3.60 -10.13 7.51
N LEU A 26 2.71 -9.29 8.05
CA LEU A 26 2.49 -9.23 9.50
C LEU A 26 2.01 -10.59 10.05
N SER A 27 1.11 -11.26 9.34
CA SER A 27 0.62 -12.60 9.71
C SER A 27 1.74 -13.63 9.80
N LYS A 28 2.70 -13.61 8.87
CA LYS A 28 3.86 -14.50 8.89
C LYS A 28 4.77 -14.20 10.08
N LEU A 29 5.04 -12.93 10.37
CA LEU A 29 5.87 -12.54 11.53
C LEU A 29 5.23 -12.97 12.86
N ILE A 30 3.91 -12.86 12.98
CA ILE A 30 3.16 -13.34 14.14
C ILE A 30 3.24 -14.87 14.25
N ALA A 31 3.01 -15.58 13.14
CA ALA A 31 3.09 -17.04 13.08
C ALA A 31 4.50 -17.57 13.41
N GLN A 32 5.55 -16.87 12.98
CA GLN A 32 6.95 -17.20 13.32
C GLN A 32 7.21 -17.16 14.84
N LYS A 33 6.44 -16.36 15.58
CA LYS A 33 6.51 -16.26 17.05
C LYS A 33 5.61 -17.29 17.75
N GLY A 34 5.02 -18.24 17.01
CA GLY A 34 4.20 -19.34 17.54
C GLY A 34 2.73 -19.01 17.80
N HIS A 35 2.28 -17.82 17.39
CA HIS A 35 0.90 -17.38 17.52
C HIS A 35 0.04 -17.87 16.37
N ARG A 36 -1.23 -18.23 16.64
CA ARG A 36 -2.15 -18.66 15.60
C ARG A 36 -2.74 -17.44 14.89
N VAL A 37 -2.82 -17.49 13.57
CA VAL A 37 -3.37 -16.45 12.72
C VAL A 37 -4.39 -17.07 11.77
N SER A 38 -5.56 -16.44 11.66
CA SER A 38 -6.54 -16.74 10.62
C SER A 38 -6.62 -15.55 9.66
N PHE A 39 -6.06 -15.72 8.46
CA PHE A 39 -6.11 -14.72 7.41
C PHE A 39 -7.41 -14.85 6.62
N VAL A 40 -8.35 -13.95 6.87
CA VAL A 40 -9.69 -13.96 6.29
C VAL A 40 -9.72 -13.08 5.05
N SER A 41 -10.12 -13.65 3.91
CA SER A 41 -10.40 -12.89 2.69
C SER A 41 -11.38 -13.67 1.80
N THR A 42 -11.67 -13.14 0.63
CA THR A 42 -12.56 -13.79 -0.35
C THR A 42 -11.84 -14.92 -1.09
N PRO A 43 -12.58 -15.91 -1.63
CA PRO A 43 -11.97 -17.10 -2.23
C PRO A 43 -10.91 -16.81 -3.29
N LYS A 44 -11.17 -15.90 -4.25
CA LYS A 44 -10.24 -15.62 -5.35
C LYS A 44 -9.02 -14.85 -4.90
N ASN A 45 -9.19 -13.97 -3.92
CA ASN A 45 -8.07 -13.23 -3.37
C ASN A 45 -7.10 -14.16 -2.63
N ILE A 46 -7.62 -15.10 -1.83
CA ILE A 46 -6.80 -16.15 -1.23
C ILE A 46 -6.05 -16.95 -2.30
N ASP A 47 -6.70 -17.33 -3.41
CA ASP A 47 -6.05 -18.11 -4.47
C ASP A 47 -4.95 -17.34 -5.23
N ARG A 48 -5.09 -16.01 -5.30
CA ARG A 48 -4.11 -15.09 -5.91
C ARG A 48 -2.95 -14.76 -4.96
N LEU A 49 -3.12 -14.87 -3.65
CA LEU A 49 -2.07 -14.64 -2.67
C LEU A 49 -1.00 -15.75 -2.67
N PRO A 50 0.21 -15.46 -2.16
CA PRO A 50 1.25 -16.45 -1.97
C PRO A 50 0.94 -17.34 -0.74
N THR A 51 0.04 -18.30 -0.94
CA THR A 51 -0.46 -19.20 0.12
C THR A 51 0.45 -20.40 0.40
N GLN A 52 1.56 -20.53 -0.34
CA GLN A 52 2.55 -21.58 -0.10
C GLN A 52 3.45 -21.18 1.06
N LEU A 53 3.03 -21.56 2.26
CA LEU A 53 3.75 -21.25 3.48
C LEU A 53 4.94 -22.21 3.68
N PRO A 54 6.05 -21.72 4.24
CA PRO A 54 7.09 -22.59 4.79
C PRO A 54 6.47 -23.61 5.77
N PRO A 55 6.93 -24.88 5.79
CA PRO A 55 6.33 -25.93 6.62
C PRO A 55 6.23 -25.61 8.12
N HIS A 56 7.13 -24.76 8.63
CA HIS A 56 7.14 -24.34 10.02
C HIS A 56 6.06 -23.29 10.36
N LEU A 57 5.48 -22.60 9.37
CA LEU A 57 4.39 -21.62 9.55
C LEU A 57 3.00 -22.20 9.33
N SER A 58 2.88 -23.27 8.54
CA SER A 58 1.59 -23.91 8.22
C SER A 58 0.72 -24.28 9.43
N PRO A 59 1.28 -24.71 10.59
CA PRO A 59 0.46 -24.98 11.79
C PRO A 59 -0.13 -23.71 12.43
N PHE A 60 0.45 -22.56 12.16
CA PHE A 60 0.16 -21.30 12.84
C PHE A 60 -0.60 -20.30 11.97
N LEU A 61 -0.57 -20.42 10.64
CA LEU A 61 -1.27 -19.50 9.73
C LEU A 61 -2.24 -20.27 8.85
N SER A 62 -3.53 -20.00 9.02
CA SER A 62 -4.62 -20.56 8.21
C SER A 62 -5.29 -19.49 7.35
N PHE A 63 -5.66 -19.86 6.12
CA PHE A 63 -6.42 -19.01 5.21
C PHE A 63 -7.90 -19.36 5.29
N VAL A 64 -8.74 -18.38 5.58
CA VAL A 64 -10.19 -18.53 5.73
C VAL A 64 -10.88 -17.82 4.57
N LYS A 65 -11.63 -18.57 3.77
CA LYS A 65 -12.37 -18.07 2.61
C LYS A 65 -13.81 -17.74 3.01
N ILE A 66 -14.19 -16.47 2.96
CA ILE A 66 -15.59 -16.04 3.12
C ILE A 66 -16.09 -15.54 1.76
N PRO A 67 -17.11 -16.18 1.15
CA PRO A 67 -17.65 -15.73 -0.13
C PRO A 67 -18.14 -14.28 -0.07
N LEU A 68 -17.73 -13.48 -1.06
CA LEU A 68 -18.21 -12.12 -1.21
C LEU A 68 -19.68 -12.15 -1.68
N PRO A 69 -20.62 -11.49 -0.97
CA PRO A 69 -22.00 -11.39 -1.42
C PRO A 69 -22.08 -10.74 -2.80
N GLN A 70 -22.83 -11.35 -3.71
CA GLN A 70 -22.98 -10.77 -5.04
C GLN A 70 -24.02 -9.65 -5.07
N LEU A 71 -23.61 -8.53 -5.66
CA LEU A 71 -24.43 -7.32 -5.83
C LEU A 71 -24.61 -7.02 -7.30
N HIS A 72 -25.78 -6.47 -7.67
CA HIS A 72 -26.13 -6.21 -9.07
C HIS A 72 -25.16 -5.30 -9.83
N ASN A 73 -24.48 -4.37 -9.14
CA ASN A 73 -23.53 -3.41 -9.74
C ASN A 73 -22.07 -3.88 -9.68
N LEU A 74 -21.81 -5.08 -9.14
CA LEU A 74 -20.48 -5.67 -9.06
C LEU A 74 -20.39 -6.81 -10.10
N PRO A 75 -19.38 -6.82 -10.98
CA PRO A 75 -19.14 -7.95 -11.87
C PRO A 75 -19.05 -9.27 -11.08
N PRO A 76 -19.62 -10.39 -11.58
CA PRO A 76 -19.64 -11.69 -10.89
C PRO A 76 -18.27 -12.16 -10.40
N ASP A 77 -17.21 -11.75 -11.08
CA ASP A 77 -15.85 -12.20 -10.83
C ASP A 77 -14.92 -11.19 -10.16
N ALA A 78 -15.41 -9.99 -9.86
CA ALA A 78 -14.63 -8.93 -9.24
C ALA A 78 -14.63 -9.08 -7.72
N GLU A 79 -13.51 -9.57 -7.19
CA GLU A 79 -13.30 -9.71 -5.75
C GLU A 79 -12.18 -8.79 -5.23
N ALA A 80 -11.43 -8.12 -6.11
CA ALA A 80 -10.41 -7.14 -5.73
C ALA A 80 -10.59 -5.81 -6.45
N THR A 81 -10.04 -4.74 -5.88
CA THR A 81 -9.92 -3.42 -6.51
C THR A 81 -9.26 -3.49 -7.89
N SER A 82 -8.26 -4.35 -8.09
CA SER A 82 -7.58 -4.53 -9.38
C SER A 82 -8.44 -5.17 -10.48
N ASP A 83 -9.60 -5.72 -10.12
CA ASP A 83 -10.57 -6.27 -11.08
C ASP A 83 -11.52 -5.19 -11.63
N LEU A 84 -11.44 -3.96 -11.12
CA LEU A 84 -12.43 -2.92 -11.31
C LEU A 84 -11.81 -1.58 -11.75
N PRO A 85 -12.50 -0.82 -12.61
CA PRO A 85 -12.30 0.62 -12.70
C PRO A 85 -12.55 1.32 -11.36
N TYR A 86 -11.86 2.44 -11.12
CA TYR A 86 -11.88 3.14 -9.82
C TYR A 86 -13.31 3.56 -9.39
N ASP A 87 -14.14 4.02 -10.31
CA ASP A 87 -15.54 4.42 -10.05
C ASP A 87 -16.45 3.26 -9.62
N LYS A 88 -16.03 2.00 -9.87
CA LYS A 88 -16.76 0.79 -9.47
C LYS A 88 -16.32 0.23 -8.12
N VAL A 89 -15.20 0.69 -7.56
CA VAL A 89 -14.67 0.23 -6.26
C VAL A 89 -15.67 0.47 -5.12
N GLN A 90 -16.55 1.46 -5.22
CA GLN A 90 -17.61 1.70 -4.23
C GLN A 90 -18.58 0.51 -4.09
N PHE A 91 -18.88 -0.22 -5.17
CA PHE A 91 -19.74 -1.41 -5.09
C PHE A 91 -19.02 -2.60 -4.45
N LEU A 92 -17.69 -2.67 -4.58
CA LEU A 92 -16.88 -3.65 -3.84
C LEU A 92 -16.92 -3.36 -2.33
N LYS A 93 -16.92 -2.09 -1.92
CA LYS A 93 -17.07 -1.69 -0.51
C LYS A 93 -18.46 -2.04 0.03
N GLU A 94 -19.51 -1.82 -0.75
CA GLU A 94 -20.87 -2.25 -0.40
C GLU A 94 -20.95 -3.77 -0.18
N ALA A 95 -20.34 -4.54 -1.09
CA ALA A 95 -20.27 -6.00 -0.94
C ALA A 95 -19.44 -6.42 0.29
N PHE A 96 -18.39 -5.67 0.61
CA PHE A 96 -17.57 -5.90 1.79
C PHE A 96 -18.31 -5.58 3.09
N ASP A 97 -19.13 -4.53 3.13
CA ASP A 97 -19.98 -4.23 4.28
C ASP A 97 -20.97 -5.37 4.55
N ALA A 98 -21.48 -6.01 3.49
CA ALA A 98 -22.32 -7.20 3.59
C ALA A 98 -21.59 -8.44 4.15
N LEU A 99 -20.25 -8.42 4.28
CA LEU A 99 -19.48 -9.47 4.98
C LEU A 99 -19.62 -9.40 6.51
N LYS A 100 -20.24 -8.37 7.07
CA LYS A 100 -20.45 -8.24 8.52
C LYS A 100 -21.07 -9.48 9.16
N GLN A 101 -22.17 -9.99 8.58
CA GLN A 101 -22.84 -11.16 9.13
C GLN A 101 -22.02 -12.46 8.92
N PRO A 102 -21.52 -12.78 7.72
CA PRO A 102 -20.64 -13.92 7.50
C PRO A 102 -19.39 -13.94 8.40
N LEU A 103 -18.72 -12.78 8.58
CA LEU A 103 -17.57 -12.68 9.47
C LEU A 103 -17.97 -12.92 10.93
N SER A 104 -19.09 -12.33 11.37
CA SER A 104 -19.60 -12.53 12.73
C SER A 104 -19.92 -14.00 13.02
N ASP A 105 -20.49 -14.71 12.05
CA ASP A 105 -20.80 -16.14 12.17
C ASP A 105 -19.52 -16.98 12.30
N PHE A 106 -18.49 -16.67 11.51
CA PHE A 106 -17.16 -17.29 11.65
C PHE A 106 -16.58 -17.02 13.05
N LEU A 107 -16.57 -15.76 13.48
CA LEU A 107 -15.97 -15.34 14.75
C LEU A 107 -16.63 -15.97 15.98
N ARG A 108 -17.97 -16.17 15.97
CA ARG A 108 -18.70 -16.87 17.05
C ARG A 108 -18.22 -18.29 17.30
N THR A 109 -17.67 -18.93 16.28
CA THR A 109 -17.13 -20.30 16.36
C THR A 109 -15.61 -20.34 16.53
N SER A 110 -14.97 -19.16 16.57
CA SER A 110 -13.54 -19.02 16.79
C SER A 110 -13.22 -18.70 18.25
N ASP A 111 -12.01 -19.05 18.67
CA ASP A 111 -11.38 -18.66 19.93
C ASP A 111 -10.40 -17.49 19.72
N ALA A 112 -10.79 -16.52 18.88
CA ALA A 112 -9.97 -15.37 18.54
C ALA A 112 -9.84 -14.40 19.74
N ASP A 113 -8.60 -14.09 20.12
CA ASP A 113 -8.30 -13.06 21.12
C ASP A 113 -8.44 -11.65 20.53
N TRP A 114 -8.04 -11.49 19.27
CA TRP A 114 -7.96 -10.21 18.56
C TRP A 114 -8.44 -10.31 17.12
N ILE A 115 -9.10 -9.25 16.65
CA ILE A 115 -9.36 -8.99 15.23
C ILE A 115 -8.53 -7.78 14.81
N VAL A 116 -7.58 -7.99 13.90
CA VAL A 116 -6.80 -6.95 13.25
C VAL A 116 -7.45 -6.65 11.90
N TYR A 117 -7.92 -5.42 11.72
CA TYR A 117 -8.78 -5.05 10.59
C TYR A 117 -8.41 -3.71 9.95
N ASP A 118 -8.79 -3.56 8.69
CA ASP A 118 -8.50 -2.40 7.86
C ASP A 118 -9.57 -1.31 7.98
N PHE A 119 -9.43 -0.21 7.23
CA PHE A 119 -10.36 0.92 7.34
C PHE A 119 -11.77 0.61 6.79
N VAL A 120 -11.87 -0.24 5.77
CA VAL A 120 -13.16 -0.55 5.13
C VAL A 120 -14.15 -1.25 6.07
N PRO A 121 -13.76 -2.27 6.87
CA PRO A 121 -14.62 -2.84 7.91
C PRO A 121 -14.77 -1.95 9.16
N TYR A 122 -15.16 -0.69 8.97
CA TYR A 122 -15.33 0.30 10.04
C TYR A 122 -16.31 -0.14 11.15
N TRP A 123 -17.23 -1.05 10.83
CA TRP A 123 -18.21 -1.64 11.74
C TRP A 123 -17.61 -2.65 12.74
N ILE A 124 -16.35 -3.07 12.59
CA ILE A 124 -15.74 -4.07 13.50
C ILE A 124 -15.58 -3.52 14.91
N GLY A 125 -14.89 -2.39 15.07
CA GLY A 125 -14.61 -1.81 16.39
C GLY A 125 -15.89 -1.37 17.12
N GLN A 126 -16.87 -0.84 16.38
CA GLN A 126 -18.10 -0.33 16.97
C GLN A 126 -19.12 -1.42 17.30
N GLU A 127 -19.19 -2.47 16.49
CA GLU A 127 -20.29 -3.45 16.56
C GLU A 127 -19.80 -4.87 16.79
N VAL A 128 -18.92 -5.40 15.96
CA VAL A 128 -18.59 -6.84 16.01
C VAL A 128 -17.70 -7.20 17.20
N GLY A 129 -16.64 -6.43 17.44
CA GLY A 129 -15.75 -6.63 18.58
C GLY A 129 -16.49 -6.64 19.92
N PRO A 130 -17.25 -5.57 20.25
CA PRO A 130 -18.04 -5.50 21.48
C PRO A 130 -19.09 -6.62 21.61
N ASN A 131 -19.84 -6.91 20.54
CA ASN A 131 -20.91 -7.93 20.59
C ASN A 131 -20.38 -9.35 20.81
N LEU A 132 -19.18 -9.65 20.29
CA LEU A 132 -18.55 -10.96 20.43
C LEU A 132 -17.52 -11.02 21.56
N ARG A 133 -17.30 -9.90 22.27
CA ARG A 133 -16.25 -9.76 23.28
C ARG A 133 -14.88 -10.16 22.74
N ILE A 134 -14.52 -9.66 21.57
CA ILE A 134 -13.20 -9.86 20.95
C ILE A 134 -12.51 -8.50 20.85
N LYS A 135 -11.22 -8.43 21.21
CA LYS A 135 -10.45 -7.19 21.12
C LYS A 135 -10.17 -6.82 19.67
N THR A 136 -10.08 -5.53 19.38
CA THR A 136 -10.01 -5.01 18.02
C THR A 136 -8.80 -4.11 17.82
N ALA A 137 -8.08 -4.30 16.72
CA ALA A 137 -6.94 -3.48 16.34
C ALA A 137 -7.12 -2.96 14.91
N PHE A 138 -7.22 -1.65 14.75
CA PHE A 138 -7.20 -1.04 13.43
C PHE A 138 -5.76 -0.99 12.92
N PHE A 139 -5.44 -1.76 11.89
CA PHE A 139 -4.11 -1.75 11.28
C PHE A 139 -4.11 -0.96 9.97
N SER A 140 -3.50 0.22 10.02
CA SER A 140 -3.33 1.09 8.86
C SER A 140 -2.04 0.77 8.10
N ILE A 141 -2.19 0.41 6.83
CA ILE A 141 -1.08 0.27 5.87
C ILE A 141 -0.64 1.60 5.24
N PHE A 142 -1.41 2.67 5.47
CA PHE A 142 -1.08 4.03 5.02
C PHE A 142 0.05 4.62 5.86
N ILE A 143 0.81 5.55 5.29
CA ILE A 143 1.83 6.27 6.03
C ILE A 143 1.21 7.16 7.12
N LEU A 144 2.00 7.48 8.14
CA LEU A 144 1.52 8.23 9.31
C LEU A 144 0.90 9.58 8.92
N GLN A 145 1.49 10.25 7.93
CA GLN A 145 1.01 11.53 7.40
C GLN A 145 -0.35 11.41 6.76
N SER A 146 -0.58 10.37 5.94
CA SER A 146 -1.87 10.14 5.30
C SER A 146 -2.96 9.93 6.36
N LEU A 147 -2.66 9.16 7.41
CA LEU A 147 -3.60 8.94 8.52
C LEU A 147 -3.82 10.21 9.35
N ALA A 148 -2.77 10.98 9.64
CA ALA A 148 -2.88 12.26 10.33
C ALA A 148 -3.66 13.29 9.49
N PHE A 149 -3.56 13.22 8.15
CA PHE A 149 -4.27 14.08 7.22
C PHE A 149 -5.78 13.76 7.17
N VAL A 150 -6.19 12.52 7.48
CA VAL A 150 -7.61 12.18 7.68
C VAL A 150 -8.17 12.96 8.87
N GLY A 151 -7.41 13.08 9.95
CA GLY A 151 -7.72 13.92 11.10
C GLY A 151 -8.65 13.28 12.14
N PRO A 152 -9.06 14.07 13.14
CA PRO A 152 -9.86 13.58 14.26
C PRO A 152 -11.29 13.24 13.87
N MET A 153 -11.94 12.40 14.69
CA MET A 153 -13.35 12.01 14.53
C MET A 153 -14.28 13.23 14.55
N LEU A 154 -13.97 14.22 15.39
CA LEU A 154 -14.74 15.46 15.53
C LEU A 154 -13.83 16.67 15.35
N GLY A 155 -14.39 17.80 14.91
CA GLY A 155 -13.68 19.07 14.83
C GLY A 155 -12.97 19.35 13.50
N ASP A 156 -12.99 18.40 12.55
CA ASP A 156 -12.57 18.66 11.17
C ASP A 156 -13.58 19.58 10.48
N ARG A 157 -13.11 20.74 9.99
CA ARG A 157 -13.94 21.77 9.36
C ARG A 157 -13.71 21.87 7.85
N ARG A 158 -12.88 21.00 7.29
CA ARG A 158 -12.57 21.01 5.86
C ARG A 158 -13.77 20.48 5.08
N MET A 159 -14.22 21.24 4.09
CA MET A 159 -15.43 20.95 3.31
C MET A 159 -15.19 21.05 1.81
N LYS A 160 -14.17 21.80 1.37
CA LYS A 160 -13.88 22.07 -0.04
C LYS A 160 -12.51 21.51 -0.42
N LEU A 161 -12.29 21.34 -1.72
CA LEU A 161 -11.03 20.83 -2.27
C LEU A 161 -9.82 21.62 -1.76
N GLU A 162 -9.93 22.95 -1.72
CA GLU A 162 -8.86 23.85 -1.32
C GLU A 162 -8.40 23.62 0.12
N ASP A 163 -9.30 23.17 1.00
CA ASP A 163 -9.01 22.89 2.40
C ASP A 163 -8.05 21.69 2.57
N PHE A 164 -7.92 20.84 1.55
CA PHE A 164 -6.98 19.72 1.51
C PHE A 164 -5.67 20.04 0.78
N THR A 165 -5.50 21.28 0.31
CA THR A 165 -4.28 21.75 -0.37
C THR A 165 -3.29 22.45 0.54
N VAL A 166 -3.58 22.47 1.83
CA VAL A 166 -2.72 23.00 2.90
C VAL A 166 -2.64 21.97 4.04
N PRO A 167 -1.57 21.98 4.85
CA PRO A 167 -1.50 21.20 6.06
C PRO A 167 -2.67 21.53 7.01
N PRO A 168 -3.37 20.54 7.57
CA PRO A 168 -4.43 20.76 8.54
C PRO A 168 -3.96 21.44 9.83
N ASP A 169 -4.86 22.22 10.45
CA ASP A 169 -4.58 23.02 11.66
C ASP A 169 -4.14 22.18 12.88
N TRP A 170 -4.50 20.89 12.93
CA TRP A 170 -4.08 19.99 14.01
C TRP A 170 -2.66 19.46 13.85
N ILE A 171 -1.96 19.75 12.74
CA ILE A 171 -0.55 19.42 12.58
C ILE A 171 0.26 20.59 13.18
N PRO A 172 0.88 20.43 14.37
CA PRO A 172 1.42 21.56 15.13
C PRO A 172 2.83 21.96 14.71
N PHE A 173 3.43 21.26 13.75
CA PHE A 173 4.81 21.45 13.32
C PHE A 173 4.90 21.85 11.83
N PRO A 174 5.97 22.56 11.41
CA PRO A 174 6.11 22.99 10.03
C PRO A 174 6.23 21.81 9.07
N THR A 175 5.34 21.74 8.09
CA THR A 175 5.41 20.78 6.98
C THR A 175 4.76 21.39 5.74
N THR A 176 5.15 20.91 4.56
CA THR A 176 4.57 21.25 3.27
C THR A 176 3.69 20.12 2.72
N VAL A 177 3.49 19.06 3.51
CA VAL A 177 2.75 17.86 3.13
C VAL A 177 1.25 18.17 3.06
N ALA A 178 0.75 18.31 1.83
CA ALA A 178 -0.67 18.44 1.51
C ALA A 178 -0.92 18.00 0.05
N PHE A 179 -2.17 17.70 -0.29
CA PHE A 179 -2.48 17.35 -1.68
C PHE A 179 -2.28 18.56 -2.60
N ARG A 180 -1.91 18.31 -3.85
CA ARG A 180 -2.13 19.30 -4.90
C ARG A 180 -3.60 19.30 -5.30
N HIS A 181 -4.08 20.45 -5.80
CA HIS A 181 -5.49 20.61 -6.17
C HIS A 181 -5.99 19.51 -7.15
N PHE A 182 -5.19 19.17 -8.17
CA PHE A 182 -5.56 18.10 -9.12
C PHE A 182 -5.59 16.70 -8.50
N GLU A 183 -4.86 16.46 -7.42
CA GLU A 183 -4.83 15.16 -6.72
C GLU A 183 -6.12 15.00 -5.91
N ILE A 184 -6.44 15.99 -5.07
CA ILE A 184 -7.68 15.93 -4.27
C ILE A 184 -8.93 15.99 -5.16
N LYS A 185 -8.89 16.72 -6.28
CA LYS A 185 -10.02 16.75 -7.24
C LYS A 185 -10.37 15.35 -7.78
N LYS A 186 -9.37 14.51 -8.05
CA LYS A 186 -9.57 13.12 -8.49
C LYS A 186 -10.06 12.20 -7.37
N LEU A 187 -9.87 12.61 -6.12
CA LEU A 187 -10.19 11.85 -4.92
C LEU A 187 -11.40 12.43 -4.18
N PHE A 188 -12.12 13.41 -4.71
CA PHE A 188 -13.11 14.12 -3.90
C PHE A 188 -14.26 13.23 -3.43
N ASP A 189 -14.63 12.20 -4.19
CA ASP A 189 -15.62 11.19 -3.77
C ASP A 189 -15.17 10.40 -2.52
N PHE A 190 -13.85 10.33 -2.25
CA PHE A 190 -13.28 9.79 -1.01
C PHE A 190 -13.72 10.61 0.22
N VAL A 191 -13.89 11.92 0.04
CA VAL A 191 -14.19 12.92 1.07
C VAL A 191 -15.69 13.18 1.19
N ALA A 192 -16.36 13.39 0.06
CA ALA A 192 -17.75 13.86 0.01
C ALA A 192 -18.80 12.74 0.23
N GLY A 193 -18.36 11.47 0.31
CA GLY A 193 -19.22 10.30 0.41
C GLY A 193 -19.43 9.60 -0.93
N ASN A 194 -19.62 8.29 -0.88
CA ASN A 194 -19.85 7.43 -2.04
C ASN A 194 -21.25 6.78 -1.97
N THR A 195 -21.62 5.93 -2.93
CA THR A 195 -22.94 5.27 -2.96
C THR A 195 -23.24 4.40 -1.74
N THR A 196 -22.25 4.07 -0.89
CA THR A 196 -22.45 3.29 0.34
C THR A 196 -23.05 4.12 1.49
N GLY A 197 -23.11 5.45 1.36
CA GLY A 197 -23.58 6.35 2.41
C GLY A 197 -22.54 6.65 3.51
N VAL A 198 -21.35 6.04 3.45
CA VAL A 198 -20.22 6.29 4.36
C VAL A 198 -18.97 6.60 3.53
N SER A 199 -18.40 7.79 3.74
CA SER A 199 -17.18 8.23 3.04
C SER A 199 -15.96 7.40 3.47
N ASP A 200 -14.90 7.37 2.66
CA ASP A 200 -13.68 6.66 3.07
C ASP A 200 -13.01 7.36 4.26
N ILE A 201 -13.07 8.70 4.33
CA ILE A 201 -12.64 9.46 5.51
C ILE A 201 -13.37 8.99 6.77
N ASP A 202 -14.70 8.83 6.71
CA ASP A 202 -15.48 8.36 7.85
C ASP A 202 -15.09 6.93 8.22
N ARG A 203 -14.87 6.05 7.23
CA ARG A 203 -14.40 4.68 7.45
C ARG A 203 -13.07 4.65 8.20
N PHE A 204 -12.11 5.49 7.83
CA PHE A 204 -10.84 5.65 8.57
C PHE A 204 -11.06 6.17 9.99
N LYS A 205 -11.80 7.28 10.13
CA LYS A 205 -12.07 7.90 11.43
C LYS A 205 -12.76 6.95 12.39
N MET A 206 -13.80 6.25 11.92
CA MET A 206 -14.53 5.24 12.69
C MET A 206 -13.65 4.05 13.05
N SER A 207 -12.83 3.53 12.12
CA SER A 207 -11.94 2.40 12.40
C SER A 207 -10.91 2.74 13.49
N ALA A 208 -10.28 3.91 13.41
CA ALA A 208 -9.36 4.37 14.46
C ALA A 208 -10.09 4.70 15.76
N HIS A 209 -11.26 5.36 15.69
CA HIS A 209 -12.00 5.81 16.87
C HIS A 209 -12.68 4.68 17.65
N TYR A 210 -13.10 3.59 17.00
CA TYR A 210 -13.79 2.49 17.69
C TYR A 210 -12.93 1.25 17.97
N SER A 211 -11.69 1.17 17.46
CA SER A 211 -10.77 0.08 17.80
C SER A 211 -10.24 0.17 19.25
N ASP A 212 -9.81 -0.94 19.83
CA ASP A 212 -9.06 -0.93 21.12
C ASP A 212 -7.60 -0.47 20.94
N LEU A 213 -7.04 -0.62 19.73
CA LEU A 213 -5.65 -0.32 19.41
C LEU A 213 -5.51 0.20 17.98
N VAL A 214 -4.65 1.19 17.77
CA VAL A 214 -4.21 1.59 16.42
C VAL A 214 -2.83 1.00 16.15
N VAL A 215 -2.69 0.31 15.03
CA VAL A 215 -1.44 -0.30 14.56
C VAL A 215 -1.04 0.38 13.27
N VAL A 216 0.23 0.71 13.10
CA VAL A 216 0.72 1.46 11.94
C VAL A 216 1.93 0.80 11.30
N ARG A 217 1.97 0.83 9.97
CA ARG A 217 3.13 0.39 9.18
C ARG A 217 4.21 1.47 9.17
N ALA A 218 4.91 1.61 10.29
CA ALA A 218 5.94 2.61 10.50
C ALA A 218 6.99 2.12 11.51
N PHE A 219 7.99 2.95 11.80
CA PHE A 219 8.92 2.73 12.89
C PHE A 219 9.32 4.08 13.52
N PRO A 220 9.56 4.13 14.85
CA PRO A 220 9.70 5.38 15.58
C PRO A 220 10.85 6.30 15.14
N GLU A 221 11.96 5.74 14.67
CA GLU A 221 13.18 6.49 14.39
C GLU A 221 13.07 7.41 13.16
N TYR A 222 12.10 7.17 12.27
CA TYR A 222 11.95 7.98 11.06
C TYR A 222 11.02 9.17 11.25
N GLU A 223 9.93 9.00 12.01
CA GLU A 223 8.81 9.94 12.08
C GLU A 223 8.14 9.96 13.48
N PRO A 224 8.90 10.22 14.57
CA PRO A 224 8.38 10.15 15.93
C PRO A 224 7.27 11.19 16.21
N GLU A 225 7.39 12.40 15.65
CA GLU A 225 6.40 13.47 15.81
C GLU A 225 5.04 13.13 15.20
N TRP A 226 5.03 12.33 14.13
CA TRP A 226 3.79 11.87 13.49
C TRP A 226 3.11 10.75 14.27
N ILE A 227 3.89 9.89 14.94
CA ILE A 227 3.33 8.88 15.86
C ILE A 227 2.64 9.58 17.03
N GLN A 228 3.33 10.53 17.69
CA GLN A 228 2.76 11.30 18.80
C GLN A 228 1.49 12.03 18.37
N LEU A 229 1.50 12.66 17.19
CA LEU A 229 0.32 13.34 16.66
C LEU A 229 -0.87 12.39 16.47
N LEU A 230 -0.65 11.16 15.99
CA LEU A 230 -1.74 10.19 15.86
C LEU A 230 -2.28 9.73 17.21
N GLU A 231 -1.41 9.59 18.22
CA GLU A 231 -1.85 9.31 19.60
C GLU A 231 -2.74 10.45 20.12
N ASP A 232 -2.35 11.71 19.88
CA ASP A 232 -3.11 12.89 20.28
C ASP A 232 -4.45 13.01 19.52
N ILE A 233 -4.47 12.72 18.21
CA ILE A 233 -5.68 12.77 17.37
C ILE A 233 -6.70 11.71 17.79
N HIS A 234 -6.23 10.51 18.14
CA HIS A 234 -7.10 9.37 18.42
C HIS A 234 -7.34 9.13 19.91
N ASP A 235 -6.61 9.81 20.79
CA ASP A 235 -6.57 9.61 22.25
C ASP A 235 -6.30 8.13 22.62
N LYS A 236 -5.35 7.52 21.91
CA LYS A 236 -5.08 6.07 21.95
C LYS A 236 -3.63 5.73 21.69
N THR A 237 -3.23 4.57 22.20
CA THR A 237 -1.93 3.97 21.89
C THR A 237 -1.83 3.64 20.39
N VAL A 238 -0.73 4.09 19.77
CA VAL A 238 -0.38 3.78 18.38
C VAL A 238 0.87 2.90 18.38
N ILE A 239 0.77 1.66 17.87
CA ILE A 239 1.89 0.72 17.85
C ILE A 239 2.45 0.56 16.44
N PRO A 240 3.71 0.97 16.19
CA PRO A 240 4.40 0.66 14.95
C PRO A 240 4.83 -0.81 14.88
N VAL A 241 4.66 -1.43 13.71
CA VAL A 241 5.03 -2.84 13.43
C VAL A 241 6.09 -2.98 12.33
N GLY A 242 6.83 -1.91 12.04
CA GLY A 242 7.85 -1.87 10.99
C GLY A 242 7.26 -1.67 9.59
N GLN A 243 8.13 -1.77 8.59
CA GLN A 243 7.77 -1.49 7.18
C GLN A 243 7.20 -2.70 6.44
N LEU A 244 7.19 -3.89 7.04
CA LEU A 244 6.59 -5.12 6.47
C LEU A 244 6.87 -5.29 4.95
N PRO A 245 8.14 -5.29 4.53
CA PRO A 245 8.49 -5.49 3.12
C PRO A 245 8.11 -6.90 2.66
N THR A 246 7.74 -7.04 1.38
CA THR A 246 7.44 -8.33 0.77
C THR A 246 8.63 -9.29 0.87
N SER A 247 8.40 -10.54 1.28
CA SER A 247 9.48 -11.54 1.37
C SER A 247 9.76 -12.21 0.02
N GLU A 248 11.02 -12.59 -0.25
CA GLU A 248 11.40 -13.25 -1.51
C GLU A 248 10.71 -14.61 -1.73
N HIS A 249 10.22 -15.24 -0.65
CA HIS A 249 9.58 -16.56 -0.69
C HIS A 249 8.20 -16.57 -1.37
N ASP A 250 7.65 -15.40 -1.71
CA ASP A 250 6.27 -15.25 -2.17
C ASP A 250 6.08 -15.25 -3.69
N SER A 251 7.15 -15.27 -4.49
CA SER A 251 6.98 -15.34 -5.93
C SER A 251 6.63 -16.77 -6.36
N LYS A 252 5.36 -17.01 -6.71
CA LYS A 252 4.96 -18.13 -7.58
C LYS A 252 5.72 -17.98 -8.90
N GLU A 253 6.92 -18.53 -8.98
CA GLU A 253 7.77 -18.36 -10.15
C GLU A 253 7.32 -19.25 -11.31
N ASP A 254 6.99 -18.63 -12.44
CA ASP A 254 7.43 -19.20 -13.71
C ASP A 254 8.91 -18.84 -13.85
N ASN A 255 9.80 -19.72 -13.39
CA ASN A 255 11.25 -19.53 -13.37
C ASN A 255 11.78 -19.08 -14.77
N ARG A 256 11.07 -19.43 -15.84
CA ARG A 256 11.39 -19.02 -17.21
C ARG A 256 11.15 -17.52 -17.49
N SER A 257 10.07 -16.93 -16.97
CA SER A 257 9.78 -15.51 -17.21
C SER A 257 10.83 -14.61 -16.56
N TRP A 258 11.25 -14.95 -15.34
CA TRP A 258 12.35 -14.25 -14.67
C TRP A 258 13.68 -14.43 -15.41
N GLN A 259 14.00 -15.62 -15.91
CA GLN A 259 15.24 -15.86 -16.66
C GLN A 259 15.36 -14.93 -17.88
N SER A 260 14.31 -14.77 -18.68
CA SER A 260 14.34 -13.86 -19.83
C SER A 260 14.49 -12.38 -19.44
N ILE A 261 13.83 -11.96 -18.35
CA ILE A 261 13.97 -10.60 -17.81
C ILE A 261 15.41 -10.37 -17.34
N LYS A 262 15.97 -11.32 -16.59
CA LYS A 262 17.33 -11.25 -16.08
C LYS A 262 18.36 -11.20 -17.21
N GLU A 263 18.23 -12.04 -18.24
CA GLU A 263 19.12 -12.03 -19.40
C GLU A 263 19.16 -10.68 -20.13
N TRP A 264 18.03 -9.96 -20.17
CA TRP A 264 17.99 -8.61 -20.73
C TRP A 264 18.68 -7.60 -19.80
N LEU A 265 18.42 -7.69 -18.49
CA LEU A 265 19.02 -6.81 -17.48
C LEU A 265 20.53 -7.00 -17.35
N ASP A 266 21.04 -8.23 -17.48
CA ASP A 266 22.46 -8.58 -17.43
C ASP A 266 23.28 -7.96 -18.57
N LYS A 267 22.62 -7.59 -19.68
CA LYS A 267 23.26 -6.95 -20.84
C LYS A 267 23.41 -5.44 -20.69
N GLN A 268 22.79 -4.86 -19.67
CA GLN A 268 22.79 -3.41 -19.43
C GLN A 268 23.94 -3.00 -18.50
N ALA A 269 24.37 -1.75 -18.61
CA ALA A 269 25.39 -1.22 -17.71
C ALA A 269 24.85 -1.11 -16.27
N LYS A 270 25.76 -1.19 -15.28
CA LYS A 270 25.42 -1.06 -13.87
C LYS A 270 24.72 0.28 -13.60
N GLY A 271 23.57 0.24 -12.94
CA GLY A 271 22.79 1.43 -12.57
C GLY A 271 22.27 2.27 -13.75
N SER A 272 22.24 1.76 -14.98
CA SER A 272 21.77 2.53 -16.15
C SER A 272 20.29 2.37 -16.47
N VAL A 273 19.66 1.29 -16.00
CA VAL A 273 18.27 0.96 -16.33
C VAL A 273 17.30 1.74 -15.45
N VAL A 274 16.28 2.30 -16.08
CA VAL A 274 15.08 2.83 -15.40
C VAL A 274 14.03 1.73 -15.33
N TYR A 275 13.69 1.30 -14.13
CA TYR A 275 12.49 0.50 -13.91
C TYR A 275 11.26 1.40 -13.92
N VAL A 276 10.18 0.99 -14.59
CA VAL A 276 8.93 1.75 -14.66
C VAL A 276 7.78 0.84 -14.26
N ALA A 277 7.07 1.21 -13.19
CA ALA A 277 5.88 0.48 -12.77
C ALA A 277 4.95 1.36 -11.93
N PHE A 278 3.66 1.31 -12.24
CA PHE A 278 2.63 2.09 -11.56
C PHE A 278 1.73 1.23 -10.64
N GLY A 279 2.23 0.07 -10.24
CA GLY A 279 1.51 -0.85 -9.35
C GLY A 279 0.40 -1.62 -10.07
N SER A 280 -0.43 -2.33 -9.29
CA SER A 280 -1.51 -3.16 -9.83
C SER A 280 -2.81 -2.40 -10.11
N GLU A 281 -2.96 -1.21 -9.52
CA GLU A 281 -4.23 -0.49 -9.45
C GLU A 281 -4.25 0.80 -10.27
N ALA A 282 -3.07 1.36 -10.62
CA ALA A 282 -3.03 2.54 -11.47
C ALA A 282 -3.07 2.15 -12.95
N LYS A 283 -4.06 2.71 -13.66
CA LYS A 283 -4.09 2.75 -15.12
C LYS A 283 -4.00 4.22 -15.55
N PRO A 284 -2.87 4.70 -16.11
CA PRO A 284 -2.81 6.06 -16.64
C PRO A 284 -3.83 6.22 -17.77
N SER A 285 -4.29 7.45 -18.01
CA SER A 285 -5.08 7.75 -19.21
C SER A 285 -4.26 7.51 -20.49
N GLN A 286 -4.92 7.36 -21.64
CA GLN A 286 -4.23 7.23 -22.93
C GLN A 286 -3.26 8.38 -23.21
N HIS A 287 -3.61 9.59 -22.78
CA HIS A 287 -2.74 10.77 -22.91
C HIS A 287 -1.52 10.66 -21.99
N GLU A 288 -1.72 10.36 -20.69
CA GLU A 288 -0.62 10.17 -19.74
C GLU A 288 0.32 9.02 -20.18
N LEU A 289 -0.23 7.90 -20.68
CA LEU A 289 0.54 6.79 -21.23
C LEU A 289 1.42 7.24 -22.40
N THR A 290 0.86 8.03 -23.32
CA THR A 290 1.56 8.54 -24.49
C THR A 290 2.73 9.43 -24.09
N GLU A 291 2.53 10.35 -23.14
CA GLU A 291 3.60 11.23 -22.66
C GLU A 291 4.68 10.46 -21.86
N ILE A 292 4.30 9.43 -21.08
CA ILE A 292 5.28 8.54 -20.42
C ILE A 292 6.12 7.81 -21.47
N ALA A 293 5.48 7.16 -22.45
CA ALA A 293 6.17 6.39 -23.48
C ALA A 293 7.15 7.27 -24.27
N LEU A 294 6.68 8.42 -24.76
CA LEU A 294 7.52 9.33 -25.54
C LEU A 294 8.60 10.00 -24.68
N GLY A 295 8.38 10.15 -23.37
CA GLY A 295 9.39 10.60 -22.42
C GLY A 295 10.50 9.56 -22.22
N LEU A 296 10.15 8.28 -22.08
CA LEU A 296 11.11 7.18 -22.01
C LEU A 296 11.95 7.08 -23.30
N GLU A 297 11.30 7.14 -24.46
CA GLU A 297 11.98 7.17 -25.78
C GLU A 297 12.96 8.34 -25.86
N LYS A 298 12.52 9.54 -25.47
CA LYS A 298 13.34 10.77 -25.50
C LYS A 298 14.50 10.73 -24.51
N SER A 299 14.34 10.09 -23.35
CA SER A 299 15.36 10.04 -22.30
C SER A 299 16.62 9.27 -22.69
N ARG A 300 16.52 8.37 -23.68
CA ARG A 300 17.59 7.46 -24.14
C ARG A 300 18.12 6.48 -23.08
N PHE A 301 17.56 6.46 -21.87
CA PHE A 301 17.91 5.44 -20.89
C PHE A 301 17.38 4.07 -21.33
N PRO A 302 18.11 2.99 -21.04
CA PRO A 302 17.53 1.67 -21.04
C PRO A 302 16.38 1.60 -20.04
N PHE A 303 15.26 0.98 -20.39
CA PHE A 303 14.12 0.88 -19.48
C PHE A 303 13.46 -0.49 -19.48
N PHE A 304 12.97 -0.90 -18.32
CA PHE A 304 12.08 -2.05 -18.17
C PHE A 304 10.74 -1.56 -17.62
N TRP A 305 9.69 -1.61 -18.44
CA TRP A 305 8.39 -1.06 -18.11
C TRP A 305 7.34 -2.14 -17.95
N VAL A 306 6.80 -2.27 -16.73
CA VAL A 306 5.59 -3.07 -16.46
C VAL A 306 4.37 -2.20 -16.74
N LEU A 307 3.63 -2.53 -17.79
CA LEU A 307 2.50 -1.75 -18.27
C LEU A 307 1.19 -2.54 -18.14
N ARG A 308 0.23 -2.00 -17.40
CA ARG A 308 -1.14 -2.51 -17.42
C ARG A 308 -1.96 -1.75 -18.44
N THR A 309 -2.44 -2.46 -19.45
CA THR A 309 -3.28 -1.88 -20.51
C THR A 309 -4.77 -1.92 -20.17
N ARG A 310 -5.19 -2.71 -19.18
CA ARG A 310 -6.58 -2.87 -18.70
C ARG A 310 -6.64 -3.14 -17.19
N LEU A 311 -7.72 -2.68 -16.54
CA LEU A 311 -8.08 -2.97 -15.14
C LEU A 311 -9.16 -4.06 -15.05
N GLY A 312 -8.73 -5.31 -15.05
CA GLY A 312 -9.64 -6.45 -15.09
C GLY A 312 -10.26 -6.68 -16.47
N LEU A 313 -11.09 -7.73 -16.58
CA LEU A 313 -11.72 -8.12 -17.86
C LEU A 313 -12.90 -7.22 -18.26
N SER A 314 -13.46 -6.49 -17.30
CA SER A 314 -14.63 -5.64 -17.49
C SER A 314 -14.30 -4.18 -17.80
N ASP A 315 -13.01 -3.84 -17.92
CA ASP A 315 -12.56 -2.50 -18.28
C ASP A 315 -12.95 -2.15 -19.73
N PRO A 316 -13.82 -1.15 -19.96
CA PRO A 316 -14.26 -0.80 -21.31
C PRO A 316 -13.20 -0.03 -22.10
N ASP A 317 -12.20 0.54 -21.43
CA ASP A 317 -11.29 1.53 -22.01
C ASP A 317 -9.82 1.07 -21.94
N PRO A 318 -9.40 0.10 -22.75
CA PRO A 318 -8.00 -0.29 -22.84
C PRO A 318 -7.12 0.85 -23.35
N ILE A 319 -5.89 0.91 -22.86
CA ILE A 319 -4.87 1.85 -23.35
C ILE A 319 -3.84 1.13 -24.22
N GLU A 320 -3.33 1.84 -25.21
CA GLU A 320 -2.41 1.31 -26.22
C GLU A 320 -1.13 2.16 -26.32
N LEU A 321 0.00 1.51 -26.54
CA LEU A 321 1.26 2.22 -26.75
C LEU A 321 1.19 3.06 -28.03
N PRO A 322 1.94 4.18 -28.11
CA PRO A 322 2.04 4.95 -29.35
C PRO A 322 2.48 4.08 -30.52
N GLU A 323 1.93 4.32 -31.71
CA GLU A 323 2.23 3.54 -32.91
C GLU A 323 3.74 3.43 -33.14
N GLY A 324 4.25 2.20 -33.32
CA GLY A 324 5.66 1.91 -33.57
C GLY A 324 6.60 2.11 -32.37
N PHE A 325 6.10 2.36 -31.16
CA PHE A 325 6.92 2.61 -29.97
C PHE A 325 7.91 1.48 -29.67
N GLU A 326 7.46 0.22 -29.65
CA GLU A 326 8.33 -0.92 -29.34
C GLU A 326 9.43 -1.13 -30.41
N GLU A 327 9.13 -0.86 -31.69
CA GLU A 327 10.14 -0.93 -32.75
C GLU A 327 11.16 0.21 -32.65
N ARG A 328 10.72 1.45 -32.34
CA ARG A 328 11.63 2.59 -32.15
C ARG A 328 12.51 2.46 -30.91
N THR A 329 12.03 1.77 -29.88
CA THR A 329 12.75 1.53 -28.62
C THR A 329 13.38 0.14 -28.55
N LYS A 330 13.41 -0.59 -29.67
CA LYS A 330 14.00 -1.92 -29.76
C LYS A 330 15.47 -1.89 -29.36
N GLY A 331 15.82 -2.69 -28.36
CA GLY A 331 17.17 -2.73 -27.78
C GLY A 331 17.45 -1.64 -26.74
N GLN A 332 16.66 -0.55 -26.72
CA GLN A 332 16.67 0.43 -25.63
C GLN A 332 15.83 -0.09 -24.45
N GLY A 333 14.60 -0.55 -24.67
CA GLY A 333 13.72 -0.93 -23.57
C GLY A 333 12.88 -2.17 -23.84
N VAL A 334 12.25 -2.64 -22.76
CA VAL A 334 11.30 -3.76 -22.77
C VAL A 334 10.01 -3.31 -22.13
N VAL A 335 8.88 -3.57 -22.80
CA VAL A 335 7.55 -3.43 -22.20
C VAL A 335 7.01 -4.81 -21.86
N CYS A 336 6.67 -5.00 -20.59
CA CYS A 336 6.03 -6.20 -20.07
C CYS A 336 4.57 -5.88 -19.74
N THR A 337 3.65 -6.42 -20.54
CA THR A 337 2.20 -6.25 -20.32
C THR A 337 1.59 -7.31 -19.40
N THR A 338 2.42 -8.25 -18.95
CA THR A 338 2.08 -9.32 -18.01
C THR A 338 2.70 -9.02 -16.65
N TRP A 339 2.70 -10.01 -15.75
CA TRP A 339 3.32 -9.87 -14.44
C TRP A 339 4.85 -9.90 -14.52
N ALA A 340 5.51 -9.12 -13.66
CA ALA A 340 6.96 -9.13 -13.49
C ALA A 340 7.35 -9.11 -12.00
N PRO A 341 8.45 -9.78 -11.60
CA PRO A 341 8.91 -9.84 -10.21
C PRO A 341 9.59 -8.52 -9.81
N GLN A 342 8.81 -7.53 -9.37
CA GLN A 342 9.29 -6.19 -9.02
C GLN A 342 10.51 -6.20 -8.08
N LEU A 343 10.45 -6.97 -6.99
CA LEU A 343 11.55 -7.05 -6.02
C LEU A 343 12.87 -7.54 -6.66
N LYS A 344 12.81 -8.53 -7.57
CA LYS A 344 13.99 -9.03 -8.26
C LYS A 344 14.54 -8.04 -9.29
N ILE A 345 13.66 -7.32 -9.98
CA ILE A 345 14.06 -6.27 -10.92
C ILE A 345 14.74 -5.13 -10.17
N LEU A 346 14.11 -4.63 -9.10
CA LEU A 346 14.70 -3.61 -8.22
C LEU A 346 16.01 -4.11 -7.60
N GLY A 347 16.13 -5.39 -7.25
CA GLY A 347 17.38 -5.97 -6.74
C GLY A 347 18.52 -6.08 -7.76
N HIS A 348 18.24 -5.96 -9.05
CA HIS A 348 19.24 -6.15 -10.11
C HIS A 348 20.24 -4.99 -10.21
N GLU A 349 21.53 -5.28 -10.37
CA GLU A 349 22.59 -4.27 -10.34
C GLU A 349 22.53 -3.24 -11.48
N SER A 350 21.93 -3.61 -12.62
CA SER A 350 21.75 -2.71 -13.75
C SER A 350 20.66 -1.67 -13.54
N VAL A 351 19.75 -1.86 -12.58
CA VAL A 351 18.70 -0.88 -12.27
C VAL A 351 19.27 0.25 -11.41
N GLY A 352 19.15 1.49 -11.91
CA GLY A 352 19.63 2.69 -11.20
C GLY A 352 18.52 3.55 -10.63
N GLY A 353 17.35 3.55 -11.27
CA GLY A 353 16.23 4.37 -10.87
C GLY A 353 14.88 3.72 -11.13
N PHE A 354 13.87 4.27 -10.48
CA PHE A 354 12.50 3.77 -10.50
C PHE A 354 11.53 4.93 -10.73
N LEU A 355 10.88 4.92 -11.89
CA LEU A 355 9.71 5.75 -12.16
C LEU A 355 8.48 5.04 -11.61
N THR A 356 7.93 5.60 -10.53
CA THR A 356 6.91 4.94 -9.71
C THR A 356 5.72 5.84 -9.43
N HIS A 357 4.59 5.20 -9.13
CA HIS A 357 3.35 5.84 -8.71
C HIS A 357 3.38 6.37 -7.27
N SER A 358 4.50 6.20 -6.54
CA SER A 358 4.65 6.60 -5.14
C SER A 358 3.78 5.79 -4.16
N GLY A 359 3.39 4.55 -4.51
CA GLY A 359 2.77 3.65 -3.55
C GLY A 359 3.78 3.18 -2.49
N TRP A 360 3.39 3.21 -1.21
CA TRP A 360 4.34 3.05 -0.10
C TRP A 360 5.12 1.73 -0.13
N SER A 361 4.48 0.60 -0.46
CA SER A 361 5.20 -0.68 -0.61
C SER A 361 6.29 -0.62 -1.69
N SER A 362 6.00 0.01 -2.83
CA SER A 362 6.97 0.17 -3.92
C SER A 362 8.12 1.11 -3.53
N VAL A 363 7.83 2.14 -2.75
CA VAL A 363 8.83 3.06 -2.18
C VAL A 363 9.75 2.32 -1.21
N VAL A 364 9.19 1.52 -0.30
CA VAL A 364 9.97 0.69 0.63
C VAL A 364 10.89 -0.24 -0.16
N GLU A 365 10.37 -1.04 -1.09
CA GLU A 365 11.18 -1.97 -1.91
C GLU A 365 12.32 -1.28 -2.68
N ALA A 366 12.08 -0.07 -3.16
CA ALA A 366 13.09 0.74 -3.84
C ALA A 366 14.18 1.24 -2.90
N ILE A 367 13.83 1.67 -1.69
CA ILE A 367 14.80 2.07 -0.66
C ILE A 367 15.67 0.88 -0.27
N GLN A 368 15.07 -0.30 -0.07
CA GLN A 368 15.83 -1.53 0.24
C GLN A 368 16.86 -1.89 -0.83
N SER A 369 16.51 -1.60 -2.09
CA SER A 369 17.35 -1.84 -3.26
C SER A 369 18.21 -0.64 -3.66
N GLU A 370 18.20 0.44 -2.87
CA GLU A 370 18.96 1.69 -3.11
C GLU A 370 18.67 2.34 -4.48
N ARG A 371 17.43 2.28 -4.95
CA ARG A 371 17.02 2.82 -6.26
C ARG A 371 16.48 4.22 -6.13
N ALA A 372 17.02 5.13 -6.94
CA ALA A 372 16.58 6.52 -6.96
C ALA A 372 15.14 6.63 -7.45
N LEU A 373 14.34 7.49 -6.82
CA LEU A 373 12.91 7.59 -7.07
C LEU A 373 12.55 8.79 -7.94
N VAL A 374 11.86 8.52 -9.05
CA VAL A 374 11.11 9.52 -9.83
C VAL A 374 9.63 9.26 -9.64
N LEU A 375 8.91 10.27 -9.16
CA LEU A 375 7.57 10.13 -8.60
C LEU A 375 6.52 10.69 -9.56
N LEU A 376 5.52 9.88 -9.89
CA LEU A 376 4.40 10.24 -10.75
C LEU A 376 3.09 9.66 -10.18
N SER A 377 2.39 10.43 -9.33
CA SER A 377 1.19 10.00 -8.59
C SER A 377 -0.08 9.90 -9.46
N PHE A 378 -0.97 8.97 -9.12
CA PHE A 378 -2.24 8.74 -9.84
C PHE A 378 -3.48 8.65 -8.94
N LEU A 379 -3.41 7.95 -7.81
CA LEU A 379 -4.58 7.59 -6.99
C LEU A 379 -4.26 7.52 -5.48
N ALA A 380 -5.30 7.39 -4.65
CA ALA A 380 -5.22 7.24 -3.19
C ALA A 380 -4.31 8.29 -2.52
N ASP A 381 -3.47 7.89 -1.58
CA ASP A 381 -2.60 8.79 -0.82
C ASP A 381 -1.24 9.06 -1.50
N GLN A 382 -1.05 8.61 -2.74
CA GLN A 382 0.22 8.75 -3.48
C GLN A 382 0.71 10.20 -3.58
N GLY A 383 -0.21 11.16 -3.64
CA GLY A 383 0.13 12.59 -3.61
C GLY A 383 0.81 12.99 -2.30
N ILE A 384 0.23 12.59 -1.15
CA ILE A 384 0.79 12.82 0.18
C ILE A 384 2.14 12.12 0.32
N ILE A 385 2.24 10.86 -0.08
CA ILE A 385 3.51 10.12 -0.07
C ILE A 385 4.57 10.87 -0.90
N ALA A 386 4.20 11.33 -2.10
CA ALA A 386 5.12 12.05 -2.97
C ALA A 386 5.60 13.39 -2.36
N ARG A 387 4.74 14.10 -1.61
CA ARG A 387 5.14 15.30 -0.87
C ARG A 387 6.12 14.99 0.27
N VAL A 388 5.86 13.94 1.04
CA VAL A 388 6.77 13.49 2.11
C VAL A 388 8.15 13.16 1.55
N LEU A 389 8.19 12.41 0.44
CA LEU A 389 9.44 12.03 -0.22
C LEU A 389 10.18 13.25 -0.79
N GLU A 390 9.48 14.24 -1.35
CA GLU A 390 10.09 15.46 -1.88
C GLU A 390 10.63 16.37 -0.76
N GLU A 391 9.90 16.52 0.34
CA GLU A 391 10.30 17.27 1.53
C GLU A 391 11.58 16.68 2.13
N LYS A 392 11.66 15.35 2.25
CA LYS A 392 12.82 14.62 2.79
C LYS A 392 13.93 14.35 1.77
N LYS A 393 13.80 14.86 0.53
CA LYS A 393 14.76 14.65 -0.59
C LYS A 393 15.00 13.19 -0.94
N MET A 394 14.01 12.32 -0.73
CA MET A 394 14.06 10.89 -1.05
C MET A 394 13.52 10.58 -2.46
N GLY A 395 12.81 11.50 -3.09
CA GLY A 395 12.38 11.36 -4.48
C GLY A 395 12.11 12.69 -5.16
N TYR A 396 12.12 12.67 -6.49
CA TYR A 396 11.83 13.83 -7.32
C TYR A 396 10.49 13.66 -8.03
N CYS A 397 9.59 14.62 -7.85
CA CYS A 397 8.29 14.58 -8.52
C CYS A 397 8.40 15.11 -9.94
N VAL A 398 7.87 14.34 -10.91
CA VAL A 398 7.73 14.82 -12.29
C VAL A 398 6.89 16.10 -12.26
N PRO A 399 7.38 17.21 -12.85
CA PRO A 399 6.62 18.45 -12.92
C PRO A 399 5.26 18.23 -13.59
N ARG A 400 4.20 18.77 -12.99
CA ARG A 400 2.83 18.72 -13.50
C ARG A 400 2.21 20.11 -13.49
N SER A 401 1.32 20.37 -14.43
CA SER A 401 0.46 21.55 -14.48
C SER A 401 -0.35 21.67 -13.19
N GLN A 402 -0.34 22.85 -12.58
CA GLN A 402 -1.14 23.12 -11.38
C GLN A 402 -2.64 23.17 -11.67
N LEU A 403 -3.03 23.41 -12.92
CA LEU A 403 -4.44 23.55 -13.32
C LEU A 403 -5.16 22.21 -13.37
N ASP A 404 -4.56 21.23 -14.05
CA ASP A 404 -5.20 19.97 -14.42
C ASP A 404 -4.35 18.73 -14.09
N GLY A 405 -3.12 18.92 -13.61
CA GLY A 405 -2.19 17.82 -13.37
C GLY A 405 -1.63 17.21 -14.67
N SER A 406 -1.77 17.83 -15.83
CA SER A 406 -1.10 17.31 -17.05
C SER A 406 0.43 17.37 -16.91
N PHE A 407 1.15 16.49 -17.60
CA PHE A 407 2.61 16.50 -17.69
C PHE A 407 3.04 16.15 -19.11
N THR A 408 4.27 16.51 -19.47
CA THR A 408 4.81 16.32 -20.81
C THR A 408 5.89 15.24 -20.82
N ARG A 409 6.12 14.65 -22.00
CA ARG A 409 7.27 13.78 -22.28
C ARG A 409 8.61 14.42 -21.93
N ASP A 410 8.71 15.74 -22.08
CA ASP A 410 9.90 16.50 -21.72
C ASP A 410 10.09 16.50 -20.20
N SER A 411 9.01 16.74 -19.45
CA SER A 411 9.02 16.67 -17.98
C SER A 411 9.45 15.28 -17.50
N VAL A 412 8.98 14.20 -18.15
CA VAL A 412 9.40 12.82 -17.83
C VAL A 412 10.89 12.61 -18.14
N ALA A 413 11.33 12.95 -19.34
CA ALA A 413 12.71 12.73 -19.77
C ALA A 413 13.72 13.54 -18.93
N GLU A 414 13.41 14.79 -18.64
CA GLU A 414 14.24 15.68 -17.82
C GLU A 414 14.29 15.22 -16.37
N SER A 415 13.16 14.78 -15.79
CA SER A 415 13.14 14.22 -14.42
C SER A 415 14.01 12.97 -14.31
N LEU A 416 13.94 12.07 -15.30
CA LEU A 416 14.79 10.88 -15.36
C LEU A 416 16.27 11.26 -15.46
N LYS A 417 16.61 12.20 -16.35
CA LYS A 417 17.99 12.66 -16.54
C LYS A 417 18.56 13.29 -15.27
N LEU A 418 17.79 14.18 -14.63
CA LEU A 418 18.15 14.83 -13.38
C LEU A 418 18.50 13.79 -12.32
N VAL A 419 17.57 12.88 -12.02
CA VAL A 419 17.72 11.91 -10.95
C VAL A 419 18.75 10.82 -11.26
N MET A 420 18.94 10.44 -12.52
CA MET A 420 19.85 9.34 -12.88
C MET A 420 21.30 9.79 -13.00
N VAL A 421 21.58 10.96 -13.61
CA VAL A 421 22.95 11.31 -14.04
C VAL A 421 23.40 12.72 -13.71
N GLU A 422 22.49 13.68 -13.49
CA GLU A 422 22.91 15.07 -13.22
C GLU A 422 23.39 15.23 -11.76
N GLU A 423 24.22 16.25 -11.52
CA GLU A 423 24.80 16.52 -10.20
C GLU A 423 23.73 17.03 -9.24
N GLU A 424 22.79 17.83 -9.73
CA GLU A 424 21.65 18.35 -8.97
C GLU A 424 20.76 17.23 -8.44
N GLY A 425 20.64 16.12 -9.17
CA GLY A 425 19.88 14.96 -8.73
C GLY A 425 20.64 14.01 -7.78
N LYS A 426 21.92 14.26 -7.53
CA LYS A 426 22.76 13.42 -6.66
C LYS A 426 22.22 13.34 -5.23
N ILE A 427 21.64 14.43 -4.74
CA ILE A 427 21.01 14.49 -3.42
C ILE A 427 19.96 13.39 -3.22
N TYR A 428 19.16 13.08 -4.24
CA TYR A 428 18.14 12.03 -4.18
C TYR A 428 18.76 10.64 -4.13
N ARG A 429 19.82 10.41 -4.91
CA ARG A 429 20.55 9.13 -4.95
C ARG A 429 21.26 8.85 -3.64
N GLU A 430 21.91 9.86 -3.06
CA GLU A 430 22.62 9.75 -1.78
C GLU A 430 21.64 9.56 -0.63
N ARG A 431 20.55 10.36 -0.60
CA ARG A 431 19.54 10.24 0.43
C ARG A 431 18.90 8.85 0.46
N ILE A 432 18.55 8.26 -0.68
CA ILE A 432 18.01 6.88 -0.70
C ILE A 432 18.99 5.87 -0.09
N ARG A 433 20.29 5.99 -0.36
CA ARG A 433 21.32 5.11 0.23
C ARG A 433 21.42 5.29 1.75
N GLU A 434 21.44 6.54 2.22
CA GLU A 434 21.43 6.87 3.65
C GLU A 434 20.22 6.26 4.39
N MET A 435 19.06 6.24 3.72
CA MET A 435 17.82 5.75 4.32
C MET A 435 17.69 4.23 4.33
N LYS A 436 18.50 3.50 3.57
CA LYS A 436 18.41 2.03 3.46
C LYS A 436 18.51 1.35 4.83
N ASP A 437 19.56 1.66 5.59
CA ASP A 437 19.82 1.02 6.88
C ASP A 437 18.76 1.39 7.92
N LEU A 438 18.13 2.56 7.75
CA LEU A 438 17.00 2.95 8.57
C LEU A 438 15.73 2.16 8.20
N PHE A 439 15.46 1.91 6.93
CA PHE A 439 14.28 1.15 6.50
C PHE A 439 14.44 -0.37 6.62
N VAL A 440 15.68 -0.87 6.62
CA VAL A 440 16.02 -2.31 6.70
C VAL A 440 16.79 -2.57 7.98
N ASN A 441 16.07 -2.79 9.08
CA ASN A 441 16.68 -3.10 10.37
C ASN A 441 15.95 -4.27 11.03
N LYS A 442 16.50 -5.48 10.83
CA LYS A 442 15.91 -6.72 11.35
C LYS A 442 15.80 -6.74 12.87
N GLU A 443 16.82 -6.27 13.58
CA GLU A 443 16.82 -6.26 15.05
C GLU A 443 15.73 -5.32 15.60
N ARG A 444 15.57 -4.14 15.00
CA ARG A 444 14.48 -3.23 15.35
C ARG A 444 13.13 -3.86 15.03
N ASP A 445 12.96 -4.38 13.81
CA ASP A 445 11.68 -4.94 13.38
C ASP A 445 11.27 -6.12 14.27
N GLU A 446 12.23 -6.96 14.71
CA GLU A 446 12.00 -8.00 15.72
C GLU A 446 11.53 -7.44 17.07
N LYS A 447 12.18 -6.37 17.58
CA LYS A 447 11.78 -5.70 18.83
C LYS A 447 10.38 -5.07 18.73
N LEU A 448 10.05 -4.45 17.60
CA LEU A 448 8.72 -3.89 17.35
C LEU A 448 7.66 -5.01 17.38
N MET A 449 7.94 -6.13 16.73
CA MET A 449 7.05 -7.29 16.74
C MET A 449 6.88 -7.90 18.13
N ASP A 450 7.96 -8.03 18.91
CA ASP A 450 7.89 -8.56 20.28
C ASP A 450 7.12 -7.60 21.21
N GLY A 451 7.31 -6.29 21.05
CA GLY A 451 6.54 -5.26 21.76
C GLY A 451 5.05 -5.31 21.43
N PHE A 452 4.72 -5.42 20.14
CA PHE A 452 3.34 -5.56 19.66
C PHE A 452 2.67 -6.81 20.24
N LEU A 453 3.29 -7.98 20.13
CA LEU A 453 2.74 -9.22 20.66
C LEU A 453 2.61 -9.20 22.20
N SER A 454 3.56 -8.59 22.89
CA SER A 454 3.50 -8.40 24.34
C SER A 454 2.32 -7.52 24.75
N TYR A 455 2.05 -6.44 23.99
CA TYR A 455 0.88 -5.61 24.20
C TYR A 455 -0.42 -6.40 24.01
N LEU A 456 -0.54 -7.15 22.90
CA LEU A 456 -1.73 -7.95 22.63
C LEU A 456 -1.97 -9.02 23.71
N LYS A 457 -0.91 -9.70 24.16
CA LYS A 457 -0.98 -10.69 25.26
C LYS A 457 -1.48 -10.07 26.55
N LYS A 458 -1.00 -8.87 26.90
CA LYS A 458 -1.38 -8.17 28.13
C LYS A 458 -2.82 -7.68 28.13
N HIS A 459 -3.38 -7.36 26.96
CA HIS A 459 -4.69 -6.73 26.83
C HIS A 459 -5.75 -7.63 26.18
N ARG A 460 -5.49 -8.94 26.01
CA ARG A 460 -6.52 -9.89 25.60
C ARG A 460 -7.63 -9.96 26.65
N ASN A 461 -8.83 -10.35 26.21
CA ASN A 461 -9.85 -10.74 27.16
C ASN A 461 -9.40 -12.02 27.87
N VAL A 462 -9.29 -11.95 29.20
CA VAL A 462 -9.13 -13.16 30.02
C VAL A 462 -10.55 -13.54 30.39
N ASP A 463 -11.02 -14.69 29.94
CA ASP A 463 -12.26 -15.24 30.49
C ASP A 463 -12.04 -15.38 32.00
N ASP A 464 -12.92 -14.75 32.80
CA ASP A 464 -13.03 -14.99 34.24
C ASP A 464 -13.57 -16.42 34.45
N GLU A 465 -12.83 -17.44 34.00
CA GLU A 465 -13.02 -18.81 34.42
C GLU A 465 -12.24 -19.03 35.72
N ASP A 466 -12.76 -18.47 36.83
CA ASP A 466 -12.52 -18.94 38.20
C ASP A 466 -13.33 -18.08 39.19
N HIS A 467 -14.67 -18.23 39.21
CA HIS A 467 -15.51 -17.92 40.38
C HIS A 467 -16.59 -18.99 40.56
#